data_AF-A0A1Y2P295-F1
#
_entry.id   AF-A0A1Y2P295-F1
#
_cell.length_a   1.000
_cell.length_b   1.000
_cell.length_c   1.000
_cell.angle_alpha   90.00
_cell.angle_beta   90.00
_cell.angle_gamma   90.00
#
_symmetry.space_group_name_H-M   'P 1'
#
loop_
_entity.id
_entity.type
_entity.pdbx_description
1 polymer ?
#
loop_
_entity_poly.entity_id
_entity_poly.type
_entity_poly.pdbx_seq_one_letter_code
_entity_poly.pdbx_strand_id
1 'polypeptide(L)'
;MPGEGWGSGPGTTLILMPVDESSRFPFDRGLWRVSGSEALLTGSRTAGAVDAYGGWGLLPDSCREAVPRTGEDERPVLRATVLDGDGDPAGIARVLESAARGLVERHGCAEPDTVAVGEPSSASPAAATDFGTVCGLDGFVLPRPRGGTVVERVSGSRDGGGWFCDPAFSEKPREGPFARFAIVRHPALTAAFKDTDYTRARCGGRQTYFVWDENDYWTPEKRADAGFPARKDLSAAFDTAARKALGCG
;
A
#
# COMPACT_ATOMS: atom_id res chain seq x y z
N MET A 1 -24.46 -11.82 35.04
CA MET A 1 -23.08 -11.30 35.09
C MET A 1 -23.02 -10.15 34.09
N PRO A 2 -23.02 -8.89 34.56
CA PRO A 2 -22.87 -7.73 33.70
C PRO A 2 -21.41 -7.58 33.28
N GLY A 3 -21.16 -7.42 31.99
CA GLY A 3 -19.84 -7.15 31.44
C GLY A 3 -19.39 -5.74 31.77
N GLU A 4 -18.18 -5.63 32.32
CA GLU A 4 -17.49 -4.35 32.49
C GLU A 4 -17.09 -3.80 31.12
N GLY A 5 -17.90 -2.88 30.62
CA GLY A 5 -17.52 -1.99 29.53
C GLY A 5 -16.45 -1.03 30.03
N TRP A 6 -15.29 -1.06 29.39
CA TRP A 6 -14.24 -0.08 29.58
C TRP A 6 -14.65 1.21 28.85
N GLY A 7 -15.26 2.16 29.56
CA GLY A 7 -15.54 3.50 29.03
C GLY A 7 -14.48 4.52 29.45
N SER A 8 -14.19 5.52 28.59
CA SER A 8 -14.14 6.97 28.91
C SER A 8 -13.59 7.83 27.74
N GLY A 9 -14.42 8.74 27.19
CA GLY A 9 -14.08 9.79 26.20
C GLY A 9 -14.88 9.66 24.88
N PRO A 10 -14.97 10.70 24.00
CA PRO A 10 -15.32 10.49 22.59
C PRO A 10 -14.15 9.70 21.97
N GLY A 11 -14.15 8.40 22.26
CA GLY A 11 -13.04 7.51 22.02
C GLY A 11 -13.11 7.01 20.60
N THR A 12 -11.95 6.97 19.95
CA THR A 12 -11.78 6.30 18.66
C THR A 12 -12.30 4.87 18.77
N THR A 13 -13.40 4.56 18.09
CA THR A 13 -13.92 3.19 18.05
C THR A 13 -13.23 2.43 16.94
N LEU A 14 -12.55 1.33 17.27
CA LEU A 14 -11.83 0.49 16.30
C LEU A 14 -12.51 -0.88 16.19
N ILE A 15 -12.83 -1.28 14.96
CA ILE A 15 -13.19 -2.67 14.64
C ILE A 15 -11.96 -3.39 14.13
N LEU A 16 -11.69 -4.57 14.69
CA LEU A 16 -10.72 -5.53 14.17
C LEU A 16 -11.44 -6.73 13.59
N MET A 17 -11.06 -7.14 12.38
CA MET A 17 -11.68 -8.29 11.73
C MET A 17 -10.66 -9.07 10.91
N PRO A 18 -10.49 -10.38 11.16
CA PRO A 18 -9.81 -11.25 10.21
C PRO A 18 -10.70 -11.42 8.97
N VAL A 19 -10.14 -11.16 7.80
CA VAL A 19 -10.81 -11.24 6.51
C VAL A 19 -9.95 -12.01 5.52
N ASP A 20 -10.60 -12.74 4.62
CA ASP A 20 -9.94 -13.38 3.50
C ASP A 20 -10.02 -12.41 2.31
N GLU A 21 -8.87 -12.05 1.75
CA GLU A 21 -8.75 -11.06 0.68
C GLU A 21 -8.26 -11.72 -0.61
N SER A 22 -8.43 -11.06 -1.75
CA SER A 22 -7.97 -11.61 -3.03
C SER A 22 -6.47 -11.99 -3.00
N SER A 23 -6.06 -12.95 -3.84
CA SER A 23 -4.63 -13.24 -4.07
C SER A 23 -3.80 -12.01 -4.46
N ARG A 24 -4.43 -10.97 -5.01
CA ARG A 24 -3.78 -9.74 -5.46
C ARG A 24 -3.73 -8.66 -4.39
N PHE A 25 -4.38 -8.84 -3.26
CA PHE A 25 -4.32 -7.88 -2.16
C PHE A 25 -2.87 -7.59 -1.74
N PRO A 26 -2.48 -6.32 -1.49
CA PRO A 26 -3.29 -5.09 -1.50
C PRO A 26 -3.35 -4.34 -2.86
N PHE A 27 -2.99 -4.99 -3.98
CA PHE A 27 -2.81 -4.38 -5.30
C PHE A 27 -3.94 -4.67 -6.29
N ASP A 28 -5.16 -4.90 -5.82
CA ASP A 28 -6.32 -5.04 -6.71
C ASP A 28 -6.47 -3.79 -7.59
N ARG A 29 -6.71 -4.01 -8.89
CA ARG A 29 -6.80 -2.93 -9.88
C ARG A 29 -7.84 -1.90 -9.48
N GLY A 30 -7.47 -0.63 -9.47
CA GLY A 30 -8.31 0.49 -9.06
C GLY A 30 -8.55 0.59 -7.54
N LEU A 31 -8.11 -0.40 -6.76
CA LEU A 31 -8.41 -0.57 -5.34
C LEU A 31 -7.15 -0.82 -4.52
N TRP A 32 -6.01 -0.22 -4.89
CA TRP A 32 -4.80 -0.30 -4.08
C TRP A 32 -5.12 0.11 -2.64
N ARG A 33 -4.99 -0.85 -1.73
CA ARG A 33 -5.12 -0.68 -0.27
C ARG A 33 -3.77 -0.36 0.37
N VAL A 34 -2.81 0.03 -0.46
CA VAL A 34 -1.46 0.44 -0.09
C VAL A 34 -1.07 1.57 -1.00
N SER A 35 -0.62 2.70 -0.45
CA SER A 35 -0.36 3.87 -1.27
C SER A 35 0.69 4.80 -0.69
N GLY A 36 1.11 5.79 -1.49
CA GLY A 36 2.02 6.85 -1.08
C GLY A 36 1.47 7.75 0.05
N SER A 37 0.15 7.75 0.30
CA SER A 37 -0.48 8.48 1.41
C SER A 37 -0.60 7.70 2.71
N GLU A 38 -0.34 6.38 2.70
CA GLU A 38 -0.47 5.53 3.87
C GLU A 38 0.88 5.27 4.53
N ALA A 39 0.87 5.03 5.84
CA ALA A 39 2.06 4.63 6.57
C ALA A 39 2.26 3.12 6.42
N LEU A 40 3.31 2.73 5.68
CA LEU A 40 3.61 1.33 5.42
C LEU A 40 4.20 0.66 6.65
N LEU A 41 3.70 -0.53 6.95
CA LEU A 41 4.30 -1.47 7.87
C LEU A 41 5.11 -2.45 7.03
N THR A 42 6.41 -2.22 6.84
CA THR A 42 7.30 -3.24 6.29
C THR A 42 8.21 -3.73 7.38
N GLY A 43 7.76 -4.74 8.14
CA GLY A 43 8.61 -5.51 9.05
C GLY A 43 9.50 -6.49 8.30
N SER A 44 10.14 -7.42 9.02
CA SER A 44 10.99 -8.45 8.40
C SER A 44 10.20 -9.56 7.70
N ARG A 45 8.95 -9.82 8.13
CA ARG A 45 8.10 -10.91 7.61
C ARG A 45 6.63 -10.53 7.40
N THR A 46 6.13 -9.54 8.13
CA THR A 46 4.74 -9.05 7.99
C THR A 46 4.73 -7.74 7.22
N ALA A 47 3.79 -7.64 6.27
CA ALA A 47 3.50 -6.39 5.57
C ALA A 47 2.11 -5.88 5.95
N GLY A 48 1.97 -4.57 5.99
CA GLY A 48 0.74 -3.87 6.35
C GLY A 48 0.77 -2.42 5.88
N ALA A 49 -0.33 -1.74 6.05
CA ALA A 49 -0.41 -0.29 5.91
C ALA A 49 -1.46 0.26 6.88
N VAL A 50 -1.24 1.46 7.39
CA VAL A 50 -2.11 2.14 8.34
C VAL A 50 -2.25 3.62 7.97
N ASP A 51 -3.39 4.20 8.29
CA ASP A 51 -3.66 5.63 8.23
C ASP A 51 -4.57 6.04 9.40
N ALA A 52 -5.12 7.26 9.35
CA ALA A 52 -6.03 7.74 10.39
C ALA A 52 -7.37 7.00 10.44
N TYR A 53 -7.76 6.30 9.38
CA TYR A 53 -9.06 5.64 9.22
C TYR A 53 -9.00 4.13 9.47
N GLY A 54 -7.79 3.57 9.62
CA GLY A 54 -7.59 2.17 9.96
C GLY A 54 -6.31 1.61 9.38
N GLY A 55 -6.41 0.37 8.90
CA GLY A 55 -5.29 -0.28 8.26
C GLY A 55 -5.47 -1.79 8.15
N TRP A 56 -4.38 -2.46 7.80
CA TRP A 56 -4.36 -3.90 7.68
C TRP A 56 -2.95 -4.46 7.91
N GLY A 57 -2.91 -5.73 8.29
CA GLY A 57 -1.69 -6.52 8.35
C GLY A 57 -1.93 -7.90 7.74
N LEU A 58 -1.03 -8.34 6.87
CA LEU A 58 -1.06 -9.71 6.34
C LEU A 58 -0.80 -10.71 7.47
N LEU A 59 -1.62 -11.75 7.54
CA LEU A 59 -1.36 -12.89 8.40
C LEU A 59 -0.50 -13.91 7.63
N PRO A 60 0.22 -14.81 8.34
CA PRO A 60 0.89 -15.93 7.69
C PRO A 60 -0.12 -16.78 6.89
N ASP A 61 0.29 -17.28 5.71
CA ASP A 61 -0.58 -18.11 4.85
C ASP A 61 -1.12 -19.36 5.58
N SER A 62 -0.36 -19.90 6.53
CA SER A 62 -0.76 -21.02 7.37
C SER A 62 -1.98 -20.71 8.27
N CYS A 63 -2.32 -19.43 8.45
CA CYS A 63 -3.49 -18.99 9.19
C CYS A 63 -4.76 -18.85 8.33
N ARG A 64 -4.74 -19.30 7.08
CA ARG A 64 -5.93 -19.26 6.19
C ARG A 64 -7.16 -19.94 6.80
N GLU A 65 -6.99 -21.04 7.54
CA GLU A 65 -8.12 -21.74 8.18
C GLU A 65 -8.66 -21.03 9.43
N ALA A 66 -7.91 -20.06 9.98
CA ALA A 66 -8.34 -19.26 11.13
C ALA A 66 -9.23 -18.06 10.73
N VAL A 67 -9.46 -17.87 9.43
CA VAL A 67 -10.19 -16.74 8.86
C VAL A 67 -11.43 -17.25 8.11
N PRO A 68 -12.58 -16.56 8.19
CA PRO A 68 -13.75 -16.94 7.38
C PRO A 68 -13.43 -16.88 5.89
N ARG A 69 -13.39 -18.04 5.23
CA ARG A 69 -13.00 -18.15 3.81
C ARG A 69 -14.09 -17.65 2.87
N THR A 70 -13.70 -16.93 1.84
CA THR A 70 -14.59 -16.56 0.73
C THR A 70 -14.19 -17.21 -0.62
N GLY A 71 -12.99 -17.82 -0.70
CA GLY A 71 -12.47 -18.46 -1.92
C GLY A 71 -11.25 -19.38 -1.72
N GLU A 72 -10.74 -19.94 -2.83
CA GLU A 72 -9.63 -20.92 -2.83
C GLU A 72 -8.23 -20.30 -2.84
N ASP A 73 -8.07 -19.11 -3.45
CA ASP A 73 -6.79 -18.42 -3.67
C ASP A 73 -6.70 -17.10 -2.90
N GLU A 74 -7.19 -17.08 -1.66
CA GLU A 74 -7.29 -15.86 -0.86
C GLU A 74 -6.19 -15.76 0.21
N ARG A 75 -5.96 -14.53 0.67
CA ARG A 75 -4.88 -14.14 1.58
C ARG A 75 -5.49 -13.76 2.92
N PRO A 76 -5.08 -14.40 4.03
CA PRO A 76 -5.58 -14.03 5.33
C PRO A 76 -5.01 -12.65 5.73
N VAL A 77 -5.90 -11.72 6.04
CA VAL A 77 -5.58 -10.35 6.41
C VAL A 77 -6.30 -10.01 7.71
N LEU A 78 -5.62 -9.31 8.61
CA LEU A 78 -6.27 -8.65 9.73
C LEU A 78 -6.56 -7.20 9.34
N ARG A 79 -7.82 -6.81 9.33
CA ARG A 79 -8.26 -5.43 9.08
C ARG A 79 -8.55 -4.69 10.38
N ALA A 80 -8.19 -3.42 10.38
CA ALA A 80 -8.58 -2.44 11.38
C ALA A 80 -9.39 -1.33 10.70
N THR A 81 -10.50 -0.92 11.30
CA THR A 81 -11.34 0.17 10.81
C THR A 81 -11.71 1.08 11.96
N VAL A 82 -11.37 2.36 11.83
CA VAL A 82 -11.79 3.41 12.74
C VAL A 82 -13.19 3.87 12.34
N LEU A 83 -14.15 3.76 13.26
CA LEU A 83 -15.55 4.14 13.01
C LEU A 83 -15.84 5.61 13.37
N ASP A 84 -15.11 6.14 14.35
CA ASP A 84 -15.31 7.50 14.85
C ASP A 84 -13.97 8.12 15.24
N GLY A 85 -13.80 9.40 14.93
CA GLY A 85 -12.56 10.15 15.08
C GLY A 85 -11.44 9.73 14.12
N ASP A 86 -10.27 10.36 14.31
CA ASP A 86 -9.03 9.98 13.65
C ASP A 86 -8.22 9.08 14.59
N GLY A 87 -7.71 7.96 14.08
CA GLY A 87 -6.82 7.07 14.81
C GLY A 87 -5.35 7.49 14.69
N ASP A 88 -4.56 7.22 15.73
CA ASP A 88 -3.10 7.30 15.68
C ASP A 88 -2.57 6.10 14.85
N PRO A 89 -1.93 6.32 13.67
CA PRO A 89 -1.43 5.21 12.84
C PRO A 89 -0.45 4.30 13.59
N ALA A 90 0.39 4.85 14.49
CA ALA A 90 1.30 4.04 15.29
C ALA A 90 0.54 3.19 16.33
N GLY A 91 -0.52 3.74 16.92
CA GLY A 91 -1.45 3.02 17.78
C GLY A 91 -2.16 1.88 17.05
N ILE A 92 -2.70 2.15 15.86
CA ILE A 92 -3.37 1.15 15.03
C ILE A 92 -2.40 0.02 14.66
N ALA A 93 -1.16 0.34 14.28
CA ALA A 93 -0.15 -0.67 13.97
C ALA A 93 0.14 -1.59 15.17
N ARG A 94 0.32 -1.04 16.37
CA ARG A 94 0.51 -1.84 17.61
C ARG A 94 -0.68 -2.75 17.89
N VAL A 95 -1.89 -2.25 17.68
CA VAL A 95 -3.12 -3.02 17.88
C VAL A 95 -3.21 -4.16 16.86
N LEU A 96 -2.92 -3.89 15.57
CA LEU A 96 -2.84 -4.90 14.52
C LEU A 96 -1.81 -5.99 14.85
N GLU A 97 -0.61 -5.61 15.30
CA GLU A 97 0.41 -6.59 15.71
C GLU A 97 -0.10 -7.49 16.84
N SER A 98 -0.58 -6.88 17.92
CA SER A 98 -1.01 -7.61 19.11
C SER A 98 -2.17 -8.55 18.79
N ALA A 99 -3.12 -8.10 17.97
CA ALA A 99 -4.26 -8.91 17.57
C ALA A 99 -3.86 -10.04 16.61
N ALA A 100 -2.95 -9.79 15.67
CA ALA A 100 -2.41 -10.83 14.79
C ALA A 100 -1.63 -11.89 15.59
N ARG A 101 -0.81 -11.48 16.57
CA ARG A 101 -0.10 -12.40 17.49
C ARG A 101 -1.09 -13.25 18.30
N GLY A 102 -2.10 -12.63 18.89
CA GLY A 102 -3.15 -13.35 19.61
C GLY A 102 -3.96 -14.31 18.74
N LEU A 103 -4.16 -13.99 17.46
CA LEU A 103 -4.83 -14.87 16.49
C LEU A 103 -3.96 -16.09 16.17
N VAL A 104 -2.67 -15.89 15.85
CA VAL A 104 -1.78 -17.02 15.54
C VAL A 104 -1.59 -17.95 16.73
N GLU A 105 -1.47 -17.40 17.95
CA GLU A 105 -1.40 -18.17 19.19
C GLU A 105 -2.66 -18.98 19.44
N ARG A 106 -3.83 -18.35 19.33
CA ARG A 106 -5.12 -19.00 19.60
C ARG A 106 -5.40 -20.16 18.66
N HIS A 107 -5.04 -20.00 17.39
CA HIS A 107 -5.33 -20.98 16.35
C HIS A 107 -4.17 -21.95 16.09
N GLY A 108 -3.00 -21.73 16.70
CA GLY A 108 -1.81 -22.56 16.50
C GLY A 108 -1.34 -22.63 15.04
N CYS A 109 -1.68 -21.61 14.24
CA CYS A 109 -1.45 -21.63 12.79
C CYS A 109 -0.04 -21.13 12.41
N ALA A 110 0.63 -20.39 13.29
CA ALA A 110 2.01 -19.96 13.12
C ALA A 110 2.63 -19.64 14.48
N GLU A 111 3.96 -19.57 14.53
CA GLU A 111 4.66 -19.10 15.73
C GLU A 111 4.42 -17.59 15.94
N PRO A 112 4.26 -17.10 17.18
CA PRO A 112 3.88 -15.71 17.43
C PRO A 112 4.95 -14.69 17.05
N ASP A 113 6.21 -15.13 16.93
CA ASP A 113 7.34 -14.33 16.49
C ASP A 113 7.39 -14.14 14.95
N THR A 114 6.60 -14.92 14.20
CA THR A 114 6.45 -14.75 12.75
C THR A 114 5.63 -13.52 12.39
N VAL A 115 4.85 -13.00 13.34
CA VAL A 115 4.09 -11.77 13.23
C VAL A 115 4.90 -10.64 13.85
N ALA A 116 5.42 -9.78 12.99
CA ALA A 116 6.14 -8.57 13.39
C ALA A 116 5.82 -7.48 12.37
N VAL A 117 4.84 -6.65 12.71
CA VAL A 117 4.58 -5.45 11.92
C VAL A 117 5.69 -4.45 12.27
N GLY A 118 6.43 -3.98 11.26
CA GLY A 118 7.48 -2.99 11.49
C GLY A 118 6.90 -1.67 12.00
N GLU A 119 7.77 -0.76 12.46
CA GLU A 119 7.34 0.61 12.72
C GLU A 119 6.76 1.22 11.44
N PRO A 120 5.60 1.91 11.52
CA PRO A 120 5.03 2.56 10.35
C PRO A 120 5.98 3.60 9.77
N SER A 121 6.26 3.50 8.47
CA SER A 121 6.96 4.56 7.77
C SER A 121 6.10 5.83 7.80
N SER A 122 6.71 7.00 7.98
CA SER A 122 5.97 8.26 7.76
C SER A 122 5.69 8.45 6.27
N ALA A 123 4.42 8.57 5.90
CA ALA A 123 4.04 9.09 4.59
C ALA A 123 4.46 10.57 4.49
N SER A 124 4.95 10.99 3.33
CA SER A 124 5.31 12.39 3.11
C SER A 124 4.04 13.25 3.09
N PRO A 125 4.12 14.52 3.51
CA PRO A 125 3.07 15.47 3.20
C PRO A 125 2.93 15.60 1.67
N ALA A 126 1.77 16.10 1.24
CA ALA A 126 1.58 16.46 -0.17
C ALA A 126 2.58 17.55 -0.55
N ALA A 127 3.39 17.28 -1.58
CA ALA A 127 4.33 18.25 -2.14
C ALA A 127 4.00 18.50 -3.60
N ALA A 128 4.26 19.72 -4.10
CA ALA A 128 4.09 20.00 -5.52
C ALA A 128 5.02 19.10 -6.36
N THR A 129 4.47 18.48 -7.40
CA THR A 129 5.23 17.57 -8.25
C THR A 129 6.23 18.33 -9.13
N ASP A 130 7.49 17.89 -9.10
CA ASP A 130 8.46 18.25 -10.12
C ASP A 130 8.32 17.30 -11.31
N PHE A 131 7.81 17.81 -12.41
CA PHE A 131 7.58 17.06 -13.64
C PHE A 131 8.85 16.56 -14.34
N GLY A 132 10.03 17.08 -13.97
CA GLY A 132 11.33 16.55 -14.43
C GLY A 132 11.84 15.37 -13.60
N THR A 133 11.34 15.19 -12.38
CA THR A 133 11.76 14.16 -11.43
C THR A 133 10.56 13.71 -10.58
N VAL A 134 9.52 13.18 -11.23
CA VAL A 134 8.27 12.82 -10.55
C VAL A 134 8.54 11.78 -9.48
N CYS A 135 7.93 11.93 -8.31
CA CYS A 135 8.16 11.09 -7.13
C CYS A 135 9.65 11.06 -6.69
N GLY A 136 10.41 12.09 -7.03
CA GLY A 136 11.86 12.17 -6.84
C GLY A 136 12.68 11.12 -7.59
N LEU A 137 12.13 10.50 -8.65
CA LEU A 137 12.85 9.52 -9.48
C LEU A 137 13.53 10.24 -10.65
N ASP A 138 14.86 10.25 -10.64
CA ASP A 138 15.66 10.89 -11.69
C ASP A 138 15.38 10.26 -13.07
N GLY A 139 14.90 11.08 -14.00
CA GLY A 139 14.54 10.64 -15.34
C GLY A 139 13.10 10.13 -15.47
N PHE A 140 12.32 10.13 -14.38
CA PHE A 140 10.87 9.93 -14.47
C PHE A 140 10.20 11.26 -14.80
N VAL A 141 10.13 11.56 -16.09
CA VAL A 141 9.60 12.82 -16.61
C VAL A 141 8.15 12.61 -17.05
N LEU A 142 7.24 13.45 -16.54
CA LEU A 142 5.86 13.51 -17.00
C LEU A 142 5.57 14.86 -17.68
N PRO A 143 4.73 14.89 -18.72
CA PRO A 143 4.22 16.14 -19.25
C PRO A 143 3.41 16.87 -18.18
N ARG A 144 3.54 18.20 -18.14
CA ARG A 144 2.70 19.03 -17.28
C ARG A 144 1.26 18.99 -17.80
N PRO A 145 0.28 18.70 -16.93
CA PRO A 145 -1.09 18.66 -17.38
C PRO A 145 -1.61 20.06 -17.74
N ARG A 146 -2.57 20.11 -18.64
CA ARG A 146 -3.24 21.35 -19.07
C ARG A 146 -4.27 21.77 -18.03
N GLY A 147 -3.77 22.39 -16.96
CA GLY A 147 -4.59 22.89 -15.85
C GLY A 147 -4.53 21.99 -14.63
N GLY A 148 -4.69 22.62 -13.46
CA GLY A 148 -4.56 21.98 -12.16
C GLY A 148 -3.12 21.98 -11.63
N THR A 149 -2.99 21.82 -10.32
CA THR A 149 -1.70 21.65 -9.66
C THR A 149 -1.59 20.20 -9.24
N VAL A 150 -0.55 19.51 -9.69
CA VAL A 150 -0.28 18.14 -9.26
C VAL A 150 0.57 18.15 -8.01
N VAL A 151 0.15 17.38 -7.03
CA VAL A 151 0.91 17.08 -5.82
C VAL A 151 1.18 15.59 -5.75
N GLU A 152 2.29 15.22 -5.12
CA GLU A 152 2.66 13.84 -4.86
C GLU A 152 2.80 13.57 -3.37
N ARG A 153 2.52 12.32 -2.99
CA ARG A 153 2.86 11.76 -1.68
C ARG A 153 3.68 10.50 -1.88
N VAL A 154 4.65 10.30 -1.01
CA VAL A 154 5.54 9.16 -1.04
C VAL A 154 5.55 8.48 0.33
N SER A 155 5.51 7.16 0.34
CA SER A 155 5.67 6.36 1.55
C SER A 155 6.70 5.25 1.35
N GLY A 156 7.29 4.78 2.44
CA GLY A 156 8.32 3.75 2.42
C GLY A 156 9.69 4.22 1.91
N SER A 157 10.50 3.26 1.46
CA SER A 157 11.87 3.49 1.01
C SER A 157 12.23 2.59 -0.16
N ARG A 158 12.94 3.16 -1.14
CA ARG A 158 13.38 2.46 -2.36
C ARG A 158 14.30 1.29 -2.05
N ASP A 159 15.07 1.40 -0.97
CA ASP A 159 15.97 0.33 -0.50
C ASP A 159 15.28 -0.67 0.44
N GLY A 160 14.08 -0.31 0.92
CA GLY A 160 13.28 -1.08 1.87
C GLY A 160 12.52 -2.26 1.28
N GLY A 161 11.40 -2.61 1.93
CA GLY A 161 10.46 -3.63 1.47
C GLY A 161 9.44 -3.10 0.45
N GLY A 162 9.16 -1.81 0.48
CA GLY A 162 8.22 -1.15 -0.41
C GLY A 162 8.46 0.36 -0.44
N TRP A 163 8.24 0.96 -1.61
CA TRP A 163 8.20 2.39 -1.84
C TRP A 163 7.00 2.67 -2.72
N PHE A 164 6.21 3.69 -2.39
CA PHE A 164 4.96 4.01 -3.07
C PHE A 164 4.89 5.49 -3.34
N CYS A 165 4.30 5.87 -4.47
CA CYS A 165 4.07 7.26 -4.83
C CYS A 165 2.70 7.46 -5.48
N ASP A 166 2.03 8.52 -5.03
CA ASP A 166 0.67 8.88 -5.40
C ASP A 166 0.62 10.32 -5.94
N PRO A 167 0.82 10.55 -7.24
CA PRO A 167 0.49 11.82 -7.86
C PRO A 167 -1.03 12.00 -7.99
N ALA A 168 -1.49 13.17 -7.57
CA ALA A 168 -2.90 13.56 -7.52
C ALA A 168 -3.08 15.05 -7.87
N PHE A 169 -4.27 15.42 -8.32
CA PHE A 169 -4.63 16.82 -8.48
C PHE A 169 -4.99 17.44 -7.13
N SER A 170 -4.29 18.52 -6.76
CA SER A 170 -4.44 19.19 -5.47
C SER A 170 -5.85 19.75 -5.23
N GLU A 171 -6.50 20.18 -6.29
CA GLU A 171 -7.85 20.75 -6.29
C GLU A 171 -8.95 19.69 -6.23
N LYS A 172 -8.59 18.40 -6.38
CA LYS A 172 -9.51 17.27 -6.37
C LYS A 172 -9.07 16.15 -5.41
N PRO A 173 -8.83 16.45 -4.12
CA PRO A 173 -8.31 15.47 -3.18
C PRO A 173 -9.22 14.25 -2.99
N ARG A 174 -10.54 14.42 -3.20
CA ARG A 174 -11.53 13.33 -3.13
C ARG A 174 -11.48 12.35 -4.29
N GLU A 175 -10.94 12.76 -5.45
CA GLU A 175 -10.74 11.84 -6.58
C GLU A 175 -9.54 10.90 -6.35
N GLY A 176 -8.70 11.22 -5.36
CA GLY A 176 -7.50 10.44 -5.04
C GLY A 176 -6.40 10.60 -6.10
N PRO A 177 -5.37 9.73 -6.06
CA PRO A 177 -4.34 9.72 -7.08
C PRO A 177 -4.89 9.24 -8.42
N PHE A 178 -4.47 9.91 -9.49
CA PHE A 178 -4.79 9.49 -10.86
C PHE A 178 -3.86 8.36 -11.33
N ALA A 179 -2.67 8.26 -10.75
CA ALA A 179 -1.73 7.16 -10.97
C ALA A 179 -1.08 6.80 -9.63
N ARG A 180 -0.75 5.52 -9.48
CA ARG A 180 -0.01 4.99 -8.33
C ARG A 180 1.21 4.26 -8.86
N PHE A 181 2.34 4.46 -8.21
CA PHE A 181 3.60 3.80 -8.55
C PHE A 181 4.17 3.14 -7.32
N ALA A 182 4.77 1.96 -7.50
CA ALA A 182 5.41 1.26 -6.41
C ALA A 182 6.65 0.48 -6.86
N ILE A 183 7.65 0.45 -5.98
CA ILE A 183 8.80 -0.42 -6.04
C ILE A 183 8.64 -1.40 -4.88
N VAL A 184 8.43 -2.68 -5.20
CA VAL A 184 8.08 -3.69 -4.19
C VAL A 184 9.12 -4.80 -4.15
N ARG A 185 9.64 -5.05 -2.94
CA ARG A 185 10.67 -6.07 -2.67
C ARG A 185 10.34 -6.97 -1.48
N HIS A 186 9.33 -6.62 -0.70
CA HIS A 186 8.92 -7.38 0.47
C HIS A 186 8.25 -8.69 0.01
N PRO A 187 8.72 -9.87 0.45
CA PRO A 187 8.21 -11.17 -0.04
C PRO A 187 6.69 -11.30 0.07
N ALA A 188 6.12 -10.89 1.22
CA ALA A 188 4.68 -10.93 1.44
C ALA A 188 3.90 -10.00 0.48
N LEU A 189 4.48 -8.89 0.03
CA LEU A 189 3.80 -8.04 -0.96
C LEU A 189 3.97 -8.59 -2.37
N THR A 190 5.15 -9.10 -2.71
CA THR A 190 5.44 -9.62 -4.05
C THR A 190 4.65 -10.87 -4.43
N ALA A 191 4.13 -11.61 -3.43
CA ALA A 191 3.23 -12.74 -3.66
C ALA A 191 1.96 -12.34 -4.45
N ALA A 192 1.50 -11.09 -4.31
CA ALA A 192 0.36 -10.56 -5.05
C ALA A 192 0.59 -10.43 -6.57
N PHE A 193 1.84 -10.50 -7.02
CA PHE A 193 2.23 -10.34 -8.43
C PHE A 193 2.49 -11.66 -9.14
N LYS A 194 2.23 -12.78 -8.47
CA LYS A 194 2.25 -14.09 -9.14
C LYS A 194 1.27 -14.04 -10.32
N ASP A 195 1.74 -14.45 -11.49
CA ASP A 195 0.95 -14.50 -12.73
C ASP A 195 0.44 -13.13 -13.24
N THR A 196 1.15 -12.05 -12.89
CA THR A 196 0.95 -10.71 -13.45
C THR A 196 1.99 -10.38 -14.52
N ASP A 197 1.70 -9.36 -15.33
CA ASP A 197 2.59 -8.81 -16.36
C ASP A 197 3.45 -7.65 -15.87
N TYR A 198 3.46 -7.38 -14.56
CA TYR A 198 4.30 -6.34 -13.97
C TYR A 198 5.80 -6.62 -14.21
N THR A 199 6.53 -5.55 -14.50
CA THR A 199 7.96 -5.63 -14.74
C THR A 199 8.69 -6.11 -13.49
N ARG A 200 9.51 -7.14 -13.66
CA ARG A 200 10.37 -7.72 -12.62
C ARG A 200 11.83 -7.59 -12.99
N ALA A 201 12.68 -7.21 -12.03
CA ALA A 201 14.13 -7.21 -12.20
C ALA A 201 14.83 -7.65 -10.91
N ARG A 202 16.13 -7.97 -11.02
CA ARG A 202 16.99 -8.20 -9.86
C ARG A 202 17.84 -6.96 -9.62
N CYS A 203 17.60 -6.29 -8.50
CA CYS A 203 18.27 -5.04 -8.13
C CYS A 203 18.95 -5.23 -6.79
N GLY A 204 20.27 -4.97 -6.70
CA GLY A 204 21.03 -5.22 -5.48
C GLY A 204 20.90 -6.66 -4.96
N GLY A 205 20.78 -7.64 -5.87
CA GLY A 205 20.62 -9.05 -5.52
C GLY A 205 19.22 -9.46 -5.03
N ARG A 206 18.24 -8.55 -4.98
CA ARG A 206 16.86 -8.80 -4.54
C ARG A 206 15.89 -8.75 -5.73
N GLN A 207 14.93 -9.66 -5.74
CA GLN A 207 13.81 -9.58 -6.68
C GLN A 207 12.99 -8.33 -6.38
N THR A 208 12.79 -7.52 -7.42
CA THR A 208 12.10 -6.23 -7.33
C THR A 208 11.02 -6.20 -8.40
N TYR A 209 9.82 -5.78 -8.00
CA TYR A 209 8.70 -5.53 -8.89
C TYR A 209 8.49 -4.03 -9.04
N PHE A 210 8.28 -3.59 -10.27
CA PHE A 210 7.86 -2.24 -10.61
C PHE A 210 6.39 -2.31 -10.96
N VAL A 211 5.59 -1.72 -10.07
CA VAL A 211 4.15 -1.92 -10.03
C VAL A 211 3.54 -0.55 -10.19
N TRP A 212 2.50 -0.48 -10.98
CA TRP A 212 1.81 0.77 -11.21
C TRP A 212 0.35 0.48 -11.52
N ASP A 213 -0.47 1.46 -11.20
CA ASP A 213 -1.89 1.41 -11.52
C ASP A 213 -2.35 2.81 -11.90
N GLU A 214 -3.32 2.85 -12.80
CA GLU A 214 -4.00 4.08 -13.15
C GLU A 214 -5.42 3.92 -12.67
N ASN A 215 -5.89 4.93 -11.96
CA ASN A 215 -7.22 4.88 -11.42
C ASN A 215 -8.21 5.09 -12.58
N ASP A 216 -9.06 4.09 -12.84
CA ASP A 216 -9.86 3.96 -14.08
C ASP A 216 -10.97 5.04 -14.22
N TYR A 217 -11.04 6.05 -13.34
CA TYR A 217 -12.03 7.15 -13.43
C TYR A 217 -11.74 8.16 -14.56
N TRP A 218 -10.58 8.05 -15.23
CA TRP A 218 -10.24 8.86 -16.40
C TRP A 218 -10.40 8.04 -17.68
N THR A 219 -11.32 8.48 -18.54
CA THR A 219 -11.40 7.94 -19.90
C THR A 219 -10.13 8.31 -20.67
N PRO A 220 -9.73 7.54 -21.70
CA PRO A 220 -8.59 7.87 -22.54
C PRO A 220 -8.62 9.29 -23.10
N GLU A 221 -9.82 9.81 -23.42
CA GLU A 221 -10.02 11.17 -23.92
C GLU A 221 -9.70 12.23 -22.86
N LYS A 222 -10.26 12.09 -21.64
CA LYS A 222 -9.97 13.01 -20.53
C LYS A 222 -8.47 13.07 -20.22
N ARG A 223 -7.81 11.92 -20.32
CA ARG A 223 -6.37 11.80 -20.13
C ARG A 223 -5.58 12.55 -21.21
N ALA A 224 -5.95 12.36 -22.47
CA ALA A 224 -5.33 13.05 -23.59
C ALA A 224 -5.54 14.57 -23.52
N ASP A 225 -6.75 15.01 -23.17
CA ASP A 225 -7.11 16.42 -23.01
C ASP A 225 -6.32 17.11 -21.90
N ALA A 226 -6.12 16.40 -20.79
CA ALA A 226 -5.26 16.83 -19.71
C ALA A 226 -3.76 16.80 -20.07
N GLY A 227 -3.37 16.19 -21.20
CA GLY A 227 -1.98 16.15 -21.66
C GLY A 227 -1.12 15.06 -21.02
N PHE A 228 -1.70 14.02 -20.44
CA PHE A 228 -0.95 12.89 -19.88
C PHE A 228 -0.44 11.94 -20.99
N PRO A 229 0.69 11.24 -20.75
CA PRO A 229 1.26 10.31 -21.73
C PRO A 229 0.36 9.08 -21.89
N ALA A 230 0.51 8.29 -22.95
CA ALA A 230 -0.23 7.03 -23.03
C ALA A 230 0.17 6.10 -21.87
N ARG A 231 -0.75 5.21 -21.49
CA ARG A 231 -0.58 4.27 -20.37
C ARG A 231 0.73 3.46 -20.47
N LYS A 232 1.06 2.97 -21.67
CA LYS A 232 2.30 2.22 -21.95
C LYS A 232 3.57 3.07 -21.82
N ASP A 233 3.49 4.34 -22.22
CA ASP A 233 4.64 5.24 -22.15
C ASP A 233 4.92 5.62 -20.69
N LEU A 234 3.85 5.80 -19.90
CA LEU A 234 3.96 6.04 -18.47
C LEU A 234 4.67 4.90 -17.74
N SER A 235 4.24 3.66 -17.99
CA SER A 235 4.83 2.48 -17.34
C SER A 235 6.28 2.28 -17.74
N ALA A 236 6.60 2.46 -19.03
CA ALA A 236 7.98 2.33 -19.51
C ALA A 236 8.92 3.41 -18.94
N ALA A 237 8.43 4.65 -18.82
CA ALA A 237 9.18 5.73 -18.20
C ALA A 237 9.43 5.47 -16.71
N PHE A 238 8.41 5.02 -15.98
CA PHE A 238 8.52 4.63 -14.57
C PHE A 238 9.53 3.49 -14.39
N ASP A 239 9.38 2.39 -15.11
CA ASP A 239 10.24 1.21 -15.01
C ASP A 239 11.71 1.58 -15.28
N THR A 240 11.96 2.39 -16.31
CA THR A 240 13.30 2.85 -16.67
C THR A 240 13.94 3.66 -15.54
N ALA A 241 13.20 4.66 -15.02
CA ALA A 241 13.69 5.52 -13.95
C ALA A 241 13.88 4.75 -12.63
N ALA A 242 12.95 3.87 -12.28
CA ALA A 242 13.04 3.04 -11.08
C ALA A 242 14.21 2.05 -11.16
N ARG A 243 14.44 1.41 -12.32
CA ARG A 243 15.60 0.54 -12.52
C ARG A 243 16.92 1.29 -12.39
N LYS A 244 17.00 2.50 -12.95
CA LYS A 244 18.16 3.38 -12.82
C LYS A 244 18.39 3.77 -11.36
N ALA A 245 17.35 4.23 -10.65
CA ALA A 245 17.44 4.66 -9.26
C ALA A 245 17.91 3.54 -8.32
N LEU A 246 17.63 2.28 -8.66
CA LEU A 246 18.02 1.11 -7.88
C LEU A 246 19.29 0.39 -8.39
N GLY A 247 19.92 0.90 -9.46
CA GLY A 247 21.09 0.28 -10.08
C GLY A 247 20.84 -1.15 -10.55
N CYS A 248 19.66 -1.43 -11.11
CA CYS A 248 19.31 -2.77 -11.59
C CYS A 248 20.08 -3.11 -12.87
N GLY A 249 20.73 -4.27 -12.89
CA GLY A 249 21.28 -4.89 -14.11
C GLY A 249 20.19 -5.40 -15.05
#